data_AF-A0A972CSI6-F1
#
_entry.id   AF-A0A972CSI6-F1
#
_cell.length_a   1.000
_cell.length_b   1.000
_cell.length_c   1.000
_cell.angle_alpha   90.00
_cell.angle_beta   90.00
_cell.angle_gamma   90.00
#
_symmetry.space_group_name_H-M   'P 1'
#
loop_
_entity.id
_entity.type
_entity.pdbx_description
1 polymer ?
#
loop_
_entity_poly.entity_id
_entity_poly.type
_entity_poly.pdbx_seq_one_letter_code
_entity_poly.pdbx_strand_id
1 'polypeptide(L)'
;MESIGKVRYIGESFGIDSLTNGKIYDVIEVLIDDLIRVVDDSGEDYLYSIYNPKPLDESSKGGKWEIVEDYVGNLKELLEENSY
;
A
#
# COMPACT_ATOMS: atom_id res chain seq x y z
N MET A 1 15.38 -7.17 -0.04
CA MET A 1 15.15 -5.75 0.27
C MET A 1 14.73 -5.66 1.73
N GLU A 2 15.17 -4.63 2.44
CA GLU A 2 14.67 -4.36 3.79
C GLU A 2 13.37 -3.55 3.67
N SER A 3 12.31 -3.99 4.36
CA SER A 3 11.05 -3.26 4.43
C SER A 3 11.12 -2.16 5.49
N ILE A 4 10.51 -1.01 5.22
CA ILE A 4 10.37 0.09 6.19
C ILE A 4 9.16 -0.07 7.12
N GLY A 5 8.25 -0.97 6.78
CA GLY A 5 7.07 -1.29 7.59
C GLY A 5 6.13 -2.24 6.87
N LYS A 6 4.96 -2.47 7.47
CA LYS A 6 3.91 -3.35 6.96
C LYS A 6 2.57 -2.65 6.96
N VAL A 7 1.82 -2.81 5.87
CA VAL A 7 0.46 -2.29 5.72
C VAL A 7 -0.50 -3.40 5.37
N ARG A 8 -1.74 -3.27 5.83
CA ARG A 8 -2.86 -4.13 5.42
C ARG A 8 -3.68 -3.42 4.36
N TYR A 9 -3.97 -4.11 3.26
CA TYR A 9 -4.91 -3.61 2.26
C TYR A 9 -6.34 -3.88 2.71
N ILE A 10 -7.20 -2.86 2.71
CA ILE A 10 -8.64 -2.97 2.98
C ILE A 10 -9.39 -2.41 1.77
N GLY A 11 -9.97 -3.28 0.95
CA GLY A 11 -10.59 -2.88 -0.32
C GLY A 11 -11.14 -4.05 -1.13
N GLU A 12 -11.57 -3.78 -2.36
CA GLU A 12 -11.96 -4.81 -3.31
C GLU A 12 -10.70 -5.48 -3.87
N SER A 13 -10.53 -6.79 -3.66
CA SER A 13 -9.40 -7.53 -4.24
C SER A 13 -9.37 -7.37 -5.76
N PHE A 14 -8.19 -7.16 -6.33
CA PHE A 14 -8.03 -6.95 -7.76
C PHE A 14 -6.74 -7.56 -8.29
N GLY A 15 -6.68 -7.77 -9.61
CA GLY A 15 -5.58 -8.48 -10.26
C GLY A 15 -5.58 -9.98 -9.91
N ILE A 16 -4.87 -10.79 -10.70
CA ILE A 16 -4.62 -12.19 -10.34
C ILE A 16 -3.61 -12.26 -9.19
N ASP A 17 -2.57 -11.43 -9.29
CA ASP A 17 -1.46 -11.38 -8.33
C ASP A 17 -1.16 -9.92 -7.88
N SER A 18 -2.20 -9.12 -7.60
CA SER A 18 -2.02 -7.73 -7.10
C SER A 18 -2.37 -7.60 -5.60
N LEU A 19 -3.44 -6.89 -5.24
CA LEU A 19 -3.84 -6.67 -3.85
C LEU A 19 -5.09 -7.47 -3.49
N THR A 20 -5.00 -8.19 -2.38
CA THR A 20 -6.06 -9.01 -1.79
C THR A 20 -6.53 -8.39 -0.49
N ASN A 21 -7.85 -8.23 -0.36
CA ASN A 21 -8.48 -7.68 0.84
C ASN A 21 -8.05 -8.40 2.12
N GLY A 22 -7.63 -7.62 3.12
CA GLY A 22 -7.22 -8.08 4.44
C GLY A 22 -5.79 -8.64 4.51
N LYS A 23 -5.09 -8.77 3.38
CA LYS A 23 -3.70 -9.24 3.35
C LYS A 23 -2.74 -8.13 3.80
N ILE A 24 -1.65 -8.55 4.43
CA ILE A 24 -0.58 -7.68 4.92
C ILE A 24 0.58 -7.76 3.93
N TYR A 25 1.14 -6.61 3.61
CA TYR A 25 2.20 -6.43 2.63
C TYR A 25 3.37 -5.67 3.21
N ASP A 26 4.56 -5.96 2.68
CA ASP A 26 5.79 -5.26 3.02
C ASP A 26 5.91 -3.97 2.22
N VAL A 27 6.15 -2.86 2.92
CA VAL A 27 6.44 -1.56 2.29
C VAL A 27 7.94 -1.40 2.20
N ILE A 28 8.45 -1.12 1.00
CA ILE A 28 9.88 -0.95 0.73
C ILE A 28 10.29 0.50 0.88
N GLU A 29 9.50 1.43 0.35
CA GLU A 29 9.77 2.87 0.44
C GLU A 29 8.49 3.69 0.30
N VAL A 30 8.56 4.92 0.82
CA VAL A 30 7.61 5.99 0.55
C VAL A 30 8.23 6.91 -0.48
N LEU A 31 7.47 7.29 -1.51
CA LEU A 31 7.86 8.27 -2.50
C LEU A 31 7.12 9.60 -2.28
N ILE A 32 7.74 10.68 -2.77
CA ILE A 32 7.24 12.06 -2.62
C ILE A 32 5.90 12.33 -3.33
N ASP A 33 5.51 11.50 -4.30
CA ASP A 33 4.30 11.68 -5.12
C ASP A 33 3.08 10.95 -4.54
N ASP A 34 2.99 10.82 -3.22
CA ASP A 34 1.93 10.09 -2.51
C ASP A 34 1.80 8.62 -2.93
N LEU A 35 2.94 8.01 -3.28
CA LEU A 35 3.06 6.61 -3.66
C LEU A 35 3.86 5.85 -2.60
N ILE A 36 3.48 4.60 -2.38
CA ILE A 36 4.29 3.63 -1.65
C ILE A 36 4.67 2.48 -2.55
N ARG A 37 5.89 1.98 -2.37
CA ARG A 37 6.37 0.75 -3.01
C ARG A 37 6.06 -0.44 -2.11
N VAL A 38 5.27 -1.37 -2.61
CA VAL A 38 4.76 -2.52 -1.85
C VAL A 38 5.06 -3.81 -2.61
N VAL A 39 5.51 -4.84 -1.90
CA VAL A 39 5.62 -6.19 -2.45
C VAL A 39 4.24 -6.84 -2.40
N ASP A 40 3.62 -7.07 -3.55
CA ASP A 40 2.23 -7.52 -3.64
C ASP A 40 2.09 -9.06 -3.79
N ASP A 41 0.92 -9.56 -4.22
CA ASP A 41 0.68 -10.99 -4.34
C ASP A 41 1.58 -11.69 -5.37
N SER A 42 2.15 -10.95 -6.32
CA SER A 42 3.11 -11.47 -7.30
C SER A 42 4.48 -11.78 -6.70
N GLY A 43 4.79 -11.23 -5.53
CA GLY A 43 6.12 -11.29 -4.91
C GLY A 43 7.11 -10.26 -5.46
N GLU A 44 6.69 -9.43 -6.43
CA GLU A 44 7.45 -8.29 -6.95
C GLU A 44 6.97 -7.00 -6.29
N ASP A 45 7.80 -5.95 -6.34
CA ASP A 45 7.46 -4.64 -5.81
C ASP A 45 6.81 -3.73 -6.86
N TYR A 46 5.69 -3.11 -6.49
CA TYR A 46 4.95 -2.17 -7.33
C TYR A 46 4.58 -0.91 -6.56
N LEU A 47 4.29 0.16 -7.32
CA LEU A 47 3.86 1.44 -6.77
C LEU A 47 2.33 1.48 -6.65
N TYR A 48 1.86 1.83 -5.47
CA TYR A 48 0.45 2.03 -5.18
C TYR A 48 0.23 3.41 -4.56
N SER A 49 -0.92 4.01 -4.88
CA SER A 49 -1.38 5.23 -4.20
C SER A 49 -1.53 4.97 -2.72
N ILE A 50 -1.09 5.91 -1.90
CA ILE A 50 -1.33 5.90 -0.45
C ILE A 50 -2.82 6.08 -0.13
N TYR A 51 -3.53 6.86 -0.96
CA TYR A 51 -4.91 7.25 -0.67
C TYR A 51 -5.96 6.31 -1.25
N ASN A 52 -5.71 5.80 -2.46
CA ASN A 52 -6.62 4.87 -3.12
C ASN A 52 -5.85 3.84 -3.95
N PRO A 53 -5.22 2.84 -3.30
CA PRO A 53 -4.65 1.68 -3.98
C PRO A 53 -5.70 0.98 -4.87
N LYS A 54 -5.53 1.09 -6.18
CA LYS A 54 -6.42 0.52 -7.22
C LYS A 54 -5.63 0.19 -8.49
N PRO A 55 -6.16 -0.67 -9.38
CA PRO A 55 -5.50 -0.96 -10.65
C PRO A 55 -5.62 0.24 -11.60
N LEU A 56 -4.61 0.38 -12.49
CA LEU A 56 -4.55 1.48 -13.46
C LEU A 56 -5.66 1.43 -14.51
N ASP A 57 -6.20 0.26 -14.79
CA ASP A 57 -7.30 0.05 -15.74
C ASP A 57 -8.69 0.38 -15.15
N GLU A 58 -8.74 0.82 -13.88
CA GLU A 58 -9.95 1.16 -13.13
C GLU A 58 -10.96 0.01 -12.99
N SER A 59 -10.51 -1.24 -13.15
CA SER A 59 -11.34 -2.45 -12.99
C SER A 59 -11.84 -2.69 -11.56
N SER A 60 -11.27 -2.00 -10.57
CA SER A 60 -11.67 -2.06 -9.16
C SER A 60 -11.83 -0.65 -8.59
N LYS A 61 -12.74 -0.50 -7.62
CA LYS A 61 -12.91 0.75 -6.87
C LYS A 61 -11.70 1.11 -6.01
N GLY A 62 -10.83 0.14 -5.76
CA GLY A 62 -9.67 0.28 -4.91
C GLY A 62 -9.98 0.05 -3.43
N GLY A 63 -9.17 0.64 -2.58
CA GLY A 63 -9.22 0.44 -1.14
C GLY A 63 -8.42 1.50 -0.38
N LYS A 64 -7.99 1.12 0.82
CA LYS A 64 -7.14 1.95 1.69
C LYS A 64 -6.10 1.08 2.39
N TRP A 65 -5.07 1.73 2.90
CA TRP A 65 -4.06 1.09 3.75
C TRP A 65 -4.39 1.27 5.22
N GLU A 66 -4.10 0.23 6.00
CA GLU A 66 -4.07 0.27 7.46
C GLU A 66 -2.64 -0.08 7.91
N ILE A 67 -1.99 0.80 8.69
CA ILE A 67 -0.63 0.54 9.17
C ILE A 67 -0.68 -0.60 10.19
N VAL A 68 0.13 -1.63 9.96
CA VAL A 68 0.31 -2.75 10.89
C VAL A 68 1.60 -2.55 11.68
N GLU A 69 2.69 -2.24 10.98
CA GLU A 69 4.01 -1.97 11.58
C GLU A 69 4.68 -0.81 10.85
N ASP A 70 5.40 0.03 11.59
CA ASP A 70 6.18 1.15 11.05
C ASP A 70 7.52 1.18 11.78
N TYR A 71 8.58 0.78 11.07
CA TYR A 71 9.91 0.59 11.67
C TYR A 71 10.75 1.87 11.64
N VAL A 72 10.43 2.80 10.74
CA VAL A 72 11.22 4.02 10.52
C VAL A 72 10.45 5.30 10.84
N GLY A 73 9.13 5.22 11.08
CA GLY A 73 8.26 6.31 11.53
C GLY A 73 7.60 7.12 10.41
N ASN A 74 7.97 6.87 9.14
CA ASN A 74 7.49 7.67 8.02
C ASN A 74 6.08 7.29 7.54
N LEU A 75 5.62 6.05 7.78
CA LEU A 75 4.31 5.59 7.32
C LEU A 75 3.18 6.29 8.10
N LYS A 76 3.36 6.45 9.41
CA LYS A 76 2.39 7.17 10.26
C LYS A 76 2.27 8.64 9.88
N GLU A 77 3.40 9.32 9.66
CA GLU A 77 3.42 10.74 9.31
C GLU A 77 2.58 11.02 8.05
N LEU A 78 2.73 10.21 7.00
CA LEU A 78 1.98 10.41 5.74
C LEU A 78 0.48 10.18 5.88
N LEU A 79 0.05 9.19 6.66
CA LEU A 79 -1.37 8.90 6.82
C LEU A 79 -2.04 9.90 7.78
N GLU A 80 -1.30 10.45 8.75
CA GLU A 80 -1.79 11.47 9.67
C GLU A 80 -1.84 12.87 9.02
N GLU A 81 -0.85 13.25 8.21
CA GLU A 81 -0.81 14.55 7.51
C GLU A 81 -1.99 14.74 6.54
N ASN A 82 -2.63 13.65 6.13
CA ASN A 82 -3.67 13.65 5.10
C ASN A 82 -5.07 13.28 5.64
N SER A 83 -5.27 13.31 6.96
CA SER A 83 -6.55 13.02 7.63
C SER A 83 -7.49 14.24 7.79
N TYR A 84 -7.33 15.30 6.98
CA TYR A 84 -8.10 16.55 7.07
C TYR A 84 -9.44 16.52 6.34
#